data_AF-A0A435FI37-F1
#
_entry.id   AF-A0A435FI37-F1
#
_cell.length_a   1.000
_cell.length_b   1.000
_cell.length_c   1.000
_cell.angle_alpha   90.00
_cell.angle_beta   90.00
_cell.angle_gamma   90.00
#
_symmetry.space_group_name_H-M   'P 1'
#
loop_
_entity.id
_entity.type
_entity.pdbx_description
1 polymer ?
#
loop_
_entity_poly.entity_id
_entity_poly.type
_entity_poly.pdbx_seq_one_letter_code
_entity_poly.pdbx_strand_id
1 'polypeptide(L)'
;MSEPLRLQGISASAGYAEGPLFDLDQTVVSYVGKQTADDEKAALEAAIAVATSRLTALSEMAEGDAADILEFQIAMLQDDALSSPAFAAIRTGLPADKAWRQALDTEIAGYDASDQDYFRARAADIRDIRDQVLRALSEDGDVQAPTGAILYGWDIAPTRFLETDWS
;
A
#
# COMPACT_ATOMS: atom_id res chain seq x y z
N MET A 1 -12.40 -32.00 -19.28
CA MET A 1 -12.08 -31.36 -17.99
C MET A 1 -10.61 -31.02 -18.02
N SER A 2 -10.26 -29.75 -17.89
CA SER A 2 -8.85 -29.33 -17.84
C SER A 2 -8.22 -29.85 -16.55
N GLU A 3 -6.95 -30.22 -16.59
CA GLU A 3 -6.21 -30.57 -15.38
C GLU A 3 -6.15 -29.37 -14.41
N PRO A 4 -6.14 -29.61 -13.08
CA PRO A 4 -6.00 -28.55 -12.11
C PRO A 4 -4.63 -27.88 -12.22
N LEU A 5 -4.58 -26.56 -12.05
CA LEU A 5 -3.34 -25.80 -11.98
C LEU A 5 -2.46 -26.34 -10.84
N ARG A 6 -1.21 -26.67 -11.14
CA ARG A 6 -0.21 -27.10 -10.16
C ARG A 6 0.93 -26.10 -10.14
N LEU A 7 1.16 -25.49 -8.97
CA LEU A 7 2.25 -24.55 -8.73
C LEU A 7 3.26 -25.21 -7.78
N GLN A 8 4.55 -24.96 -7.99
CA GLN A 8 5.63 -25.36 -7.09
C GLN A 8 6.31 -24.11 -6.55
N GLY A 9 6.60 -24.10 -5.24
CA GLY A 9 7.24 -22.99 -4.55
C GLY A 9 8.22 -23.47 -3.48
N ILE A 10 8.81 -22.52 -2.76
CA ILE A 10 9.70 -22.79 -1.62
C ILE A 10 8.85 -22.78 -0.35
N SER A 11 8.89 -23.87 0.41
CA SER A 11 8.12 -24.00 1.65
C SER A 11 8.78 -23.17 2.76
N ALA A 12 8.10 -22.13 3.23
CA ALA A 12 8.52 -21.38 4.41
C ALA A 12 8.26 -22.15 5.71
N SER A 13 7.14 -22.91 5.77
CA SER A 13 6.77 -23.78 6.87
C SER A 13 6.08 -25.05 6.33
N ALA A 14 6.11 -26.14 7.10
CA ALA A 14 5.45 -27.40 6.74
C ALA A 14 4.00 -27.42 7.23
N GLY A 15 3.07 -27.92 6.41
CA GLY A 15 1.65 -28.05 6.80
C GLY A 15 0.73 -28.39 5.62
N TYR A 16 -0.56 -28.51 5.91
CA TYR A 16 -1.64 -28.65 4.92
C TYR A 16 -2.81 -27.74 5.32
N ALA A 17 -3.34 -26.99 4.35
CA ALA A 17 -4.53 -26.16 4.50
C ALA A 17 -5.35 -26.21 3.20
N GLU A 18 -6.66 -26.05 3.31
CA GLU A 18 -7.59 -26.00 2.19
C GLU A 18 -8.66 -24.96 2.49
N GLY A 19 -8.93 -24.09 1.52
CA GLY A 19 -9.85 -22.98 1.71
C GLY A 19 -10.01 -22.12 0.44
N PRO A 20 -10.92 -21.15 0.46
CA PRO A 20 -11.07 -20.19 -0.63
C PRO A 20 -9.81 -19.32 -0.77
N LEU A 21 -9.44 -18.98 -2.00
CA LEU A 21 -8.37 -18.01 -2.24
C LEU A 21 -8.87 -16.59 -2.00
N PHE A 22 -8.08 -15.80 -1.29
CA PHE A 22 -8.33 -14.37 -1.08
C PHE A 22 -7.09 -13.55 -1.46
N ASP A 23 -7.30 -12.58 -2.35
CA ASP A 23 -6.24 -11.72 -2.87
C ASP A 23 -5.96 -10.57 -1.89
N LEU A 24 -4.80 -10.58 -1.25
CA LEU A 24 -4.37 -9.52 -0.33
C LEU A 24 -4.01 -8.23 -1.06
N ASP A 25 -3.62 -8.29 -2.33
CA ASP A 25 -3.25 -7.14 -3.15
C ASP A 25 -4.47 -6.45 -3.75
N GLN A 26 -5.67 -7.05 -3.61
CA GLN A 26 -6.92 -6.49 -4.09
C GLN A 26 -7.29 -5.21 -3.34
N THR A 27 -6.68 -4.11 -3.76
CA THR A 27 -6.96 -2.76 -3.28
C THR A 27 -7.96 -2.15 -4.25
N VAL A 28 -9.25 -2.45 -4.07
CA VAL A 28 -10.32 -1.77 -4.80
C VAL A 28 -10.44 -0.36 -4.23
N VAL A 29 -9.70 0.56 -4.83
CA VAL A 29 -9.83 1.98 -4.50
C VAL A 29 -11.08 2.51 -5.20
N SER A 30 -12.13 2.72 -4.43
CA SER A 30 -13.32 3.41 -4.89
C SER A 30 -13.29 4.83 -4.35
N TYR A 31 -12.92 5.77 -5.22
CA TYR A 31 -12.85 7.19 -4.86
C TYR A 31 -13.87 7.99 -5.65
N VAL A 32 -14.73 8.73 -4.94
CA VAL A 32 -15.62 9.71 -5.56
C VAL A 32 -14.96 11.07 -5.51
N GLY A 33 -14.56 11.54 -6.69
CA GLY A 33 -13.95 12.85 -6.89
C GLY A 33 -14.80 13.98 -6.30
N LYS A 34 -14.13 14.97 -5.72
CA LYS A 34 -14.74 16.15 -5.12
C LYS A 34 -14.98 17.22 -6.18
N GLN A 35 -15.76 18.24 -5.82
CA GLN A 35 -16.17 19.28 -6.76
C GLN A 35 -15.09 20.33 -6.99
N THR A 36 -14.21 20.54 -6.01
CA THR A 36 -13.18 21.59 -6.06
C THR A 36 -11.80 21.01 -5.79
N ALA A 37 -10.77 21.67 -6.32
CA ALA A 37 -9.38 21.29 -6.06
C ALA A 37 -9.00 21.44 -4.57
N ASP A 38 -9.65 22.35 -3.85
CA ASP A 38 -9.43 22.51 -2.41
C ASP A 38 -10.00 21.33 -1.61
N ASP A 39 -11.17 20.82 -2.01
CA ASP A 39 -11.77 19.61 -1.40
C ASP A 39 -10.94 18.36 -1.71
N GLU A 40 -10.45 18.22 -2.94
CA GLU A 40 -9.53 17.15 -3.35
C GLU A 40 -8.24 17.19 -2.54
N LYS A 41 -7.66 18.38 -2.38
CA LYS A 41 -6.47 18.61 -1.57
C LYS A 41 -6.72 18.20 -0.11
N ALA A 42 -7.82 18.67 0.48
CA ALA A 42 -8.17 18.35 1.86
C ALA A 42 -8.41 16.83 2.05
N ALA A 43 -9.00 16.15 1.07
CA ALA A 43 -9.17 14.70 1.09
C ALA A 43 -7.81 13.98 1.09
N LEU A 44 -6.85 14.42 0.27
CA LEU A 44 -5.51 13.84 0.24
C LEU A 44 -4.73 14.10 1.53
N GLU A 45 -4.78 15.32 2.08
CA GLU A 45 -4.16 15.64 3.37
C GLU A 45 -4.72 14.76 4.50
N ALA A 46 -6.04 14.58 4.53
CA ALA A 46 -6.68 13.70 5.51
C ALA A 46 -6.26 12.23 5.35
N ALA A 47 -6.19 11.74 4.10
CA ALA A 47 -5.77 10.37 3.82
C ALA A 47 -4.30 10.11 4.18
N ILE A 48 -3.40 11.06 3.90
CA ILE A 48 -1.99 11.01 4.35
C ILE A 48 -1.93 10.94 5.88
N ALA A 49 -2.67 11.79 6.59
CA ALA A 49 -2.71 11.77 8.05
C ALA A 49 -3.23 10.43 8.62
N VAL A 50 -4.27 9.87 8.00
CA VAL A 50 -4.81 8.54 8.38
C VAL A 50 -3.78 7.44 8.15
N ALA A 51 -3.14 7.42 6.98
CA ALA A 51 -2.09 6.43 6.67
C ALA A 51 -0.92 6.54 7.65
N THR A 52 -0.39 7.74 7.88
CA THR A 52 0.70 7.98 8.84
C THR A 52 0.35 7.52 10.26
N SER A 53 -0.89 7.78 10.71
CA SER A 53 -1.37 7.33 12.03
C SER A 53 -1.41 5.80 12.12
N ARG A 54 -1.89 5.12 11.08
CA ARG A 54 -1.91 3.65 11.02
C ARG A 54 -0.50 3.07 11.05
N LEU A 55 0.41 3.59 10.22
CA LEU A 55 1.80 3.14 10.19
C LEU A 55 2.50 3.36 11.53
N THR A 56 2.24 4.49 12.20
CA THR A 56 2.75 4.75 13.55
C THR A 56 2.28 3.67 14.54
N ALA A 57 1.00 3.34 14.53
CA ALA A 57 0.45 2.30 15.41
C ALA A 57 1.04 0.91 15.12
N LEU A 58 1.24 0.56 13.85
CA LEU A 58 1.91 -0.69 13.47
C LEU A 58 3.38 -0.70 13.92
N SER A 59 4.06 0.45 13.81
CA SER A 59 5.47 0.59 14.19
C SER A 59 5.68 0.39 15.68
N GLU A 60 4.71 0.75 16.53
CA GLU A 60 4.77 0.52 17.98
C GLU A 60 4.72 -0.97 18.36
N MET A 61 4.22 -1.83 17.46
CA MET A 61 4.09 -3.27 17.66
C MET A 61 5.11 -4.10 16.86
N ALA A 62 5.84 -3.47 15.94
CA ALA A 62 6.81 -4.13 15.07
C ALA A 62 8.19 -4.23 15.72
N GLU A 63 8.95 -5.25 15.34
CA GLU A 63 10.34 -5.45 15.77
C GLU A 63 11.24 -5.75 14.56
N GLY A 64 12.54 -5.46 14.70
CA GLY A 64 13.55 -5.74 13.68
C GLY A 64 13.28 -5.00 12.36
N ASP A 65 13.55 -5.68 11.24
CA ASP A 65 13.46 -5.10 9.89
C ASP A 65 12.08 -4.48 9.59
N ALA A 66 11.00 -5.01 10.16
CA ALA A 66 9.65 -4.46 9.96
C ALA A 66 9.51 -3.07 10.59
N ALA A 67 10.10 -2.84 11.77
CA ALA A 67 10.10 -1.52 12.41
C ALA A 67 10.91 -0.52 11.58
N ASP A 68 12.11 -0.91 11.12
CA ASP A 68 12.97 -0.05 10.28
C ASP A 68 12.30 0.34 8.94
N ILE A 69 11.47 -0.56 8.37
CA ILE A 69 10.67 -0.28 7.18
C ILE A 69 9.56 0.73 7.50
N LEU A 70 8.80 0.51 8.57
CA LEU A 70 7.71 1.40 8.97
C LEU A 70 8.20 2.81 9.32
N GLU A 71 9.32 2.92 10.04
CA GLU A 71 9.95 4.22 10.36
C GLU A 71 10.34 4.98 9.08
N PHE A 72 10.94 4.29 8.11
CA PHE A 72 11.24 4.87 6.81
C PHE A 72 9.98 5.37 6.11
N GLN A 73 8.92 4.57 6.07
CA GLN A 73 7.66 4.95 5.43
C GLN A 73 7.00 6.17 6.08
N ILE A 74 7.01 6.22 7.42
CA ILE A 74 6.51 7.37 8.18
C ILE A 74 7.32 8.63 7.86
N ALA A 75 8.65 8.53 7.84
CA ALA A 75 9.52 9.66 7.50
C ALA A 75 9.25 10.18 6.08
N MET A 76 9.05 9.28 5.11
CA MET A 76 8.70 9.63 3.73
C MET A 76 7.35 10.33 3.63
N LEU A 77 6.32 9.88 4.37
CA LEU A 77 5.00 10.53 4.40
C LEU A 77 5.00 11.91 5.08
N GLN A 78 5.96 12.17 5.96
CA GLN A 78 6.15 13.47 6.61
C GLN A 78 6.96 14.46 5.76
N ASP A 79 7.59 14.00 4.68
CA ASP A 79 8.30 14.88 3.75
C ASP A 79 7.33 15.46 2.71
N ASP A 80 7.12 16.77 2.78
CA ASP A 80 6.29 17.53 1.83
C ASP A 80 6.76 17.38 0.37
N ALA A 81 8.03 17.01 0.14
CA ALA A 81 8.54 16.76 -1.21
C ALA A 81 7.84 15.57 -1.88
N LEU A 82 7.45 14.55 -1.12
CA LEU A 82 6.77 13.37 -1.64
C LEU A 82 5.34 13.71 -2.12
N SER A 83 4.62 14.54 -1.37
CA SER A 83 3.22 14.88 -1.64
C SER A 83 3.06 16.08 -2.60
N SER A 84 4.08 16.92 -2.72
CA SER A 84 4.07 18.13 -3.56
C SER A 84 3.65 17.90 -5.03
N PRO A 85 4.14 16.86 -5.75
CA PRO A 85 3.70 16.58 -7.11
C PRO A 85 2.21 16.24 -7.21
N ALA A 86 1.67 15.50 -6.23
CA ALA A 86 0.26 15.16 -6.18
C ALA A 86 -0.60 16.43 -5.98
N PHE A 87 -0.24 17.30 -5.04
CA PHE A 87 -0.94 18.56 -4.83
C PHE A 87 -0.86 19.50 -6.06
N ALA A 88 0.27 19.49 -6.78
CA ALA A 88 0.39 20.23 -8.03
C ALA A 88 -0.58 19.69 -9.10
N ALA A 89 -0.70 18.37 -9.25
CA ALA A 89 -1.64 17.74 -10.17
C ALA A 89 -3.11 18.02 -9.80
N ILE A 90 -3.46 18.01 -8.50
CA ILE A 90 -4.81 18.37 -8.03
C ILE A 90 -5.19 19.79 -8.45
N ARG A 91 -4.27 20.76 -8.32
CA ARG A 91 -4.51 22.15 -8.79
C ARG A 91 -4.78 22.24 -10.29
N THR A 92 -4.34 21.26 -11.08
CA THR A 92 -4.64 21.18 -12.52
C THR A 92 -5.95 20.45 -12.84
N GLY A 93 -6.67 19.96 -11.84
CA GLY A 93 -7.98 19.30 -11.97
C GLY A 93 -7.94 17.77 -11.90
N LEU A 94 -6.82 17.16 -11.50
CA LEU A 94 -6.81 15.72 -11.25
C LEU A 94 -7.48 15.39 -9.89
N PRO A 95 -8.31 14.35 -9.83
CA PRO A 95 -8.78 13.79 -8.56
C PRO A 95 -7.61 13.27 -7.70
N ALA A 96 -7.77 13.30 -6.38
CA ALA A 96 -6.74 12.98 -5.39
C ALA A 96 -6.16 11.57 -5.57
N ASP A 97 -7.00 10.55 -5.82
CA ASP A 97 -6.57 9.17 -6.03
C ASP A 97 -5.62 9.04 -7.24
N LYS A 98 -5.95 9.72 -8.35
CA LYS A 98 -5.13 9.72 -9.57
C LYS A 98 -3.88 10.55 -9.41
N ALA A 99 -3.99 11.72 -8.80
CA ALA A 99 -2.86 12.61 -8.56
C ALA A 99 -1.80 11.94 -7.68
N TRP A 100 -2.24 11.30 -6.59
CA TRP A 100 -1.37 10.56 -5.69
C TRP A 100 -0.74 9.33 -6.37
N ARG A 101 -1.56 8.49 -7.03
CA ARG A 101 -1.04 7.33 -7.76
C ARG A 101 0.02 7.74 -8.78
N GLN A 102 -0.26 8.75 -9.60
CA GLN A 102 0.69 9.21 -10.63
C GLN A 102 1.99 9.75 -10.04
N ALA A 103 1.92 10.52 -8.95
CA ALA A 103 3.10 11.05 -8.26
C ALA A 103 3.99 9.90 -7.76
N LEU A 104 3.41 8.95 -7.05
CA LEU A 104 4.16 7.84 -6.46
C LEU A 104 4.65 6.86 -7.52
N ASP A 105 3.87 6.58 -8.58
CA ASP A 105 4.33 5.73 -9.70
C ASP A 105 5.58 6.32 -10.38
N THR A 106 5.71 7.65 -10.41
CA THR A 106 6.91 8.33 -10.93
C THR A 106 8.11 8.13 -10.00
N GLU A 107 7.91 8.31 -8.69
CA GLU A 107 8.96 8.08 -7.69
C GLU A 107 9.43 6.61 -7.66
N ILE A 108 8.48 5.67 -7.71
CA ILE A 108 8.75 4.22 -7.76
C ILE A 108 9.59 3.88 -8.98
N ALA A 109 9.24 4.40 -10.17
CA ALA A 109 10.02 4.18 -11.38
C ALA A 109 11.46 4.73 -11.25
N GLY A 110 11.64 5.86 -10.55
CA GLY A 110 12.96 6.41 -10.24
C GLY A 110 13.77 5.51 -9.30
N TYR A 111 13.13 4.96 -8.27
CA TYR A 111 13.76 4.01 -7.33
C TYR A 111 14.16 2.71 -8.03
N ASP A 112 13.27 2.14 -8.85
CA ASP A 112 13.54 0.91 -9.60
C ASP A 112 14.70 1.07 -10.60
N ALA A 113 14.79 2.23 -11.25
CA ALA A 113 15.81 2.53 -12.25
C ALA A 113 17.16 2.97 -11.66
N SER A 114 17.25 3.15 -10.34
CA SER A 114 18.47 3.60 -9.67
C SER A 114 19.60 2.58 -9.78
N ASP A 115 20.82 3.03 -10.05
CA ASP A 115 22.01 2.15 -10.06
C ASP A 115 22.40 1.66 -8.66
N GLN A 116 21.90 2.31 -7.61
CA GLN A 116 22.22 1.99 -6.23
C GLN A 116 21.26 0.94 -5.66
N ASP A 117 21.80 -0.20 -5.24
CA ASP A 117 21.04 -1.34 -4.70
C ASP A 117 20.09 -0.95 -3.57
N TYR A 118 20.54 -0.02 -2.70
CA TYR A 118 19.73 0.50 -1.60
C TYR A 118 18.40 1.11 -2.06
N PHE A 119 18.41 1.95 -3.11
CA PHE A 119 17.19 2.58 -3.61
C PHE A 119 16.26 1.57 -4.28
N ARG A 120 16.81 0.62 -5.06
CA ARG A 120 15.99 -0.45 -5.65
C ARG A 120 15.31 -1.32 -4.59
N ALA A 121 16.00 -1.63 -3.50
CA ALA A 121 15.43 -2.38 -2.39
C ALA A 121 14.28 -1.64 -1.68
N ARG A 122 14.30 -0.30 -1.68
CA ARG A 122 13.26 0.55 -1.07
C ARG A 122 12.05 0.81 -1.97
N ALA A 123 12.07 0.39 -3.24
CA ALA A 123 10.96 0.64 -4.16
C ALA A 123 9.65 -0.04 -3.71
N ALA A 124 9.74 -1.20 -3.06
CA ALA A 124 8.58 -1.88 -2.48
C ALA A 124 7.94 -1.04 -1.36
N ASP A 125 8.77 -0.40 -0.52
CA ASP A 125 8.29 0.47 0.57
C ASP A 125 7.53 1.69 0.02
N ILE A 126 7.97 2.27 -1.10
CA ILE A 126 7.26 3.39 -1.76
C ILE A 126 5.93 2.94 -2.39
N ARG A 127 5.88 1.73 -2.97
CA ARG A 127 4.61 1.14 -3.45
C ARG A 127 3.61 0.95 -2.30
N ASP A 128 4.10 0.51 -1.16
CA ASP A 128 3.26 0.31 0.02
C ASP A 128 2.74 1.65 0.58
N ILE A 129 3.59 2.69 0.66
CA ILE A 129 3.15 4.06 1.01
C ILE A 129 2.02 4.53 0.08
N ARG A 130 2.19 4.33 -1.23
CA ARG A 130 1.17 4.70 -2.22
C ARG A 130 -0.16 4.03 -1.89
N ASP A 131 -0.12 2.71 -1.68
CA ASP A 131 -1.32 1.89 -1.52
C ASP A 131 -2.02 2.15 -0.18
N GLN A 132 -1.27 2.43 0.90
CA GLN A 132 -1.82 2.82 2.19
C GLN A 132 -2.61 4.14 2.14
N VAL A 133 -2.08 5.15 1.45
CA VAL A 133 -2.80 6.42 1.27
C VAL A 133 -4.00 6.25 0.33
N LEU A 134 -3.90 5.43 -0.72
CA LEU A 134 -5.04 5.13 -1.59
C LEU A 134 -6.17 4.39 -0.84
N ARG A 135 -5.82 3.47 0.06
CA ARG A 135 -6.81 2.83 0.95
C ARG A 135 -7.46 3.83 1.89
N ALA A 136 -6.71 4.81 2.40
CA ALA A 136 -7.26 5.87 3.25
C ALA A 136 -8.16 6.86 2.48
N LEU A 137 -7.96 7.01 1.16
CA LEU A 137 -8.85 7.77 0.27
C LEU A 137 -10.12 7.00 -0.10
N SER A 138 -10.07 5.66 -0.14
CA SER A 138 -11.19 4.83 -0.57
C SER A 138 -12.40 5.01 0.33
N GLU A 139 -13.57 5.14 -0.28
CA GLU A 139 -14.86 5.21 0.41
C GLU A 139 -15.41 3.81 0.74
N ASP A 140 -14.86 2.77 0.10
CA ASP A 140 -15.14 1.38 0.43
C ASP A 140 -14.37 0.94 1.68
N GLY A 141 -15.03 0.18 2.55
CA GLY A 141 -14.39 -0.45 3.70
C GLY A 141 -13.41 -1.56 3.28
N ASP A 142 -12.47 -1.87 4.16
CA ASP A 142 -11.48 -2.92 3.90
C ASP A 142 -12.17 -4.28 3.75
N VAL A 143 -11.97 -4.93 2.60
CA VAL A 143 -12.59 -6.23 2.31
C VAL A 143 -11.92 -7.28 3.18
N GLN A 144 -12.69 -7.87 4.07
CA GLN A 144 -12.18 -8.90 4.97
C GLN A 144 -12.13 -10.26 4.28
N ALA A 145 -11.05 -10.99 4.50
CA ALA A 145 -10.93 -12.36 4.05
C ALA A 145 -12.00 -13.23 4.74
N PRO A 146 -12.65 -14.16 4.02
CA PRO A 146 -13.56 -15.11 4.66
C PRO A 146 -12.78 -16.05 5.59
N THR A 147 -13.42 -16.52 6.65
CA THR A 147 -12.81 -17.46 7.60
C THR A 147 -12.29 -18.71 6.87
N GLY A 148 -11.04 -19.09 7.17
CA GLY A 148 -10.36 -20.23 6.54
C GLY A 148 -9.82 -19.95 5.13
N ALA A 149 -9.74 -18.69 4.71
CA ALA A 149 -9.14 -18.34 3.42
C ALA A 149 -7.64 -18.63 3.36
N ILE A 150 -7.19 -19.04 2.17
CA ILE A 150 -5.78 -19.03 1.80
C ILE A 150 -5.49 -17.67 1.17
N LEU A 151 -4.68 -16.88 1.87
CA LEU A 151 -4.29 -15.54 1.46
C LEU A 151 -3.14 -15.61 0.46
N TYR A 152 -3.21 -14.81 -0.61
CA TYR A 152 -2.14 -14.71 -1.60
C TYR A 152 -1.93 -13.27 -2.06
N GLY A 153 -0.70 -12.97 -2.47
CA GLY A 153 -0.27 -11.69 -3.04
C GLY A 153 1.06 -11.88 -3.78
N TRP A 154 1.46 -10.91 -4.60
CA TRP A 154 2.73 -10.91 -5.33
C TRP A 154 3.92 -10.71 -4.42
N ASP A 155 3.80 -9.72 -3.53
CA ASP A 155 4.78 -9.38 -2.50
C ASP A 155 4.03 -8.79 -1.31
N ILE A 156 3.96 -9.54 -0.20
CA ILE A 156 3.18 -9.13 0.96
C ILE A 156 4.05 -8.18 1.79
N ALA A 157 3.78 -6.88 1.64
CA ALA A 157 4.46 -5.84 2.41
C ALA A 157 4.31 -6.08 3.94
N PRO A 158 5.31 -5.69 4.76
CA PRO A 158 5.22 -5.84 6.21
C PRO A 158 3.98 -5.21 6.83
N THR A 159 3.53 -4.05 6.32
CA THR A 159 2.28 -3.40 6.74
C THR A 159 1.09 -4.34 6.55
N ARG A 160 0.93 -4.90 5.34
CA ARG A 160 -0.16 -5.81 5.00
C ARG A 160 -0.09 -7.07 5.84
N PHE A 161 1.11 -7.60 6.10
CA PHE A 161 1.29 -8.74 6.98
C PHE A 161 0.81 -8.45 8.41
N LEU A 162 1.18 -7.30 8.97
CA LEU A 162 0.82 -6.89 10.33
C LEU A 162 -0.67 -6.51 10.48
N GLU A 163 -1.29 -5.96 9.44
CA GLU A 163 -2.71 -5.60 9.40
C GLU A 163 -3.64 -6.81 9.23
N THR A 164 -3.11 -7.93 8.72
CA THR A 164 -3.90 -9.12 8.41
C THR A 164 -4.23 -9.89 9.69
N ASP A 165 -5.50 -10.25 9.86
CA ASP A 165 -5.92 -11.22 10.86
C ASP A 165 -5.55 -12.64 10.39
N TRP A 166 -4.66 -13.30 11.12
CA TRP A 166 -4.15 -14.65 10.83
C TRP A 166 -4.89 -15.75 11.59
N SER A 167 -5.99 -15.43 12.28
CA SER A 167 -6.75 -16.38 13.12
C SER A 167 -7.75 -17.27 12.39
#